data_AF-A0A7J4TM68-F1
#
_entry.id   AF-A0A7J4TM68-F1
#
_cell.length_a   1.000
_cell.length_b   1.000
_cell.length_c   1.000
_cell.angle_alpha   90.00
_cell.angle_beta   90.00
_cell.angle_gamma   90.00
#
_symmetry.space_group_name_H-M   'P 1'
#
loop_
_entity.id
_entity.type
_entity.pdbx_description
1 polymer ?
#
loop_
_entity_poly.entity_id
_entity_poly.type
_entity_poly.pdbx_seq_one_letter_code
_entity_poly.pdbx_strand_id
1 'polypeptide(L)'
;MFRMKTGHMIVRSHQKKEDILIHPLGIRKFVTFSSWTLLLNVAYFFLATLSSFAIVLGFDLSESLNQALAGTFVTALGASFLTSTVVRYVILPGDYTDDEHHQRQFWFHNQVMHNFCTIFLVTEIIITTPQLEFSYMLFGILIGLTYALFAFPFAVFGGGYYCYPFIDPRLRKAPLFIMILALAISISYVGVWLASEFIFHSSILGRVVLVLWCASIVQFRPLSQPSELALRK
;
A
#
# COMPACT_ATOMS: atom_id res chain seq x y z
N MET A 1 20.11 16.11 -13.76
CA MET A 1 19.37 15.01 -13.11
C MET A 1 19.12 15.39 -11.65
N PHE A 2 17.89 15.74 -11.28
CA PHE A 2 17.55 16.16 -9.91
C PHE A 2 17.69 14.96 -8.96
N ARG A 3 18.83 14.86 -8.26
CA ARG A 3 18.97 14.00 -7.08
C ARG A 3 18.19 14.69 -5.97
N MET A 4 17.07 14.10 -5.55
CA MET A 4 16.49 14.50 -4.27
C MET A 4 17.55 14.16 -3.20
N LYS A 5 17.91 15.13 -2.35
CA LYS A 5 18.86 14.94 -1.22
C LYS A 5 18.47 13.76 -0.31
N THR A 6 17.22 13.36 -0.41
CA THR A 6 16.44 12.56 0.51
C THR A 6 15.81 11.40 -0.29
N GLY A 7 16.41 10.22 -0.22
CA GLY A 7 15.93 9.07 -1.00
C GLY A 7 16.84 7.86 -0.94
N HIS A 8 17.43 7.57 0.22
CA HIS A 8 18.18 6.33 0.40
C HIS A 8 17.24 5.20 0.78
N MET A 9 17.50 4.02 0.25
CA MET A 9 16.76 2.79 0.53
C MET A 9 17.76 1.70 0.90
N ILE A 10 17.50 1.00 1.99
CA ILE A 10 18.21 -0.24 2.32
C ILE A 10 17.56 -1.35 1.51
N VAL A 11 18.33 -2.01 0.66
CA VAL A 11 17.85 -3.06 -0.25
C VAL A 11 18.77 -4.26 -0.20
N ARG A 12 18.27 -5.43 -0.55
CA ARG A 12 19.10 -6.63 -0.63
C ARG A 12 19.71 -6.75 -2.03
N SER A 13 21.04 -6.71 -2.12
CA SER A 13 21.76 -6.87 -3.38
C SER A 13 21.50 -8.23 -4.01
N HIS A 14 21.14 -8.26 -5.30
CA HIS A 14 21.03 -9.51 -6.03
C HIS A 14 22.39 -10.19 -6.14
N GLN A 15 23.45 -9.47 -6.52
CA GLN A 15 24.78 -10.07 -6.69
C GLN A 15 25.42 -10.50 -5.36
N LYS A 16 25.47 -9.57 -4.39
CA LYS A 16 26.27 -9.79 -3.19
C LYS A 16 25.51 -10.50 -2.05
N LYS A 17 24.18 -10.58 -2.13
CA LYS A 17 23.30 -11.19 -1.11
C LYS A 17 23.42 -10.54 0.28
N GLU A 18 23.74 -9.25 0.30
CA GLU A 18 23.89 -8.42 1.49
C GLU A 18 23.04 -7.16 1.34
N ASP A 19 22.68 -6.56 2.46
CA ASP A 19 21.85 -5.38 2.50
C ASP A 19 22.74 -4.15 2.27
N ILE A 20 22.38 -3.35 1.28
CA ILE A 20 23.15 -2.21 0.82
C ILE A 20 22.28 -0.96 0.78
N LEU A 21 22.88 0.20 1.07
CA LEU A 21 22.22 1.48 0.92
C LEU A 21 22.34 1.95 -0.54
N ILE A 22 21.20 2.19 -1.18
CA ILE A 22 21.14 2.72 -2.55
C ILE A 22 20.36 4.03 -2.60
N HIS A 23 20.60 4.82 -3.65
CA HIS A 23 19.81 6.01 -3.98
C HIS A 23 19.07 5.76 -5.30
N PRO A 24 17.83 5.21 -5.29
CA PRO A 24 17.10 4.92 -6.51
C PRO A 24 16.72 6.19 -7.27
N LEU A 25 16.96 6.17 -8.59
CA LEU A 25 16.72 7.28 -9.50
C LEU A 25 15.71 6.89 -10.59
N GLY A 26 14.92 7.87 -11.04
CA GLY A 26 13.92 7.67 -12.09
C GLY A 26 12.90 6.59 -11.74
N ILE A 27 12.65 5.67 -12.68
CA ILE A 27 11.66 4.61 -12.53
C ILE A 27 11.97 3.61 -11.40
N ARG A 28 13.25 3.50 -10.99
CA ARG A 28 13.69 2.62 -9.89
C ARG A 28 13.10 3.01 -8.53
N LYS A 29 12.52 4.21 -8.42
CA LYS A 29 11.77 4.65 -7.23
C LYS A 29 10.42 3.92 -7.09
N PHE A 30 9.82 3.48 -8.18
CA PHE A 30 8.48 2.87 -8.19
C PHE A 30 8.48 1.34 -7.98
N VAL A 31 9.53 0.82 -7.36
CA VAL A 31 9.75 -0.63 -7.19
C VAL A 31 9.24 -1.13 -5.84
N THR A 32 9.07 -0.22 -4.86
CA THR A 32 8.54 -0.59 -3.55
C THR A 32 7.05 -0.93 -3.63
N PHE A 33 6.59 -1.75 -2.70
CA PHE A 33 5.17 -2.09 -2.58
C PHE A 33 4.31 -0.84 -2.28
N SER A 34 4.81 0.10 -1.47
CA SER A 34 4.13 1.39 -1.23
C SER A 34 3.99 2.21 -2.52
N SER A 35 4.99 2.18 -3.41
CA SER A 35 4.88 2.82 -4.71
C SER A 35 3.89 2.12 -5.64
N TRP A 36 3.81 0.78 -5.60
CA TRP A 36 2.77 0.03 -6.32
C TRP A 36 1.37 0.37 -5.81
N THR A 37 1.21 0.52 -4.50
CA THR A 37 -0.04 0.99 -3.88
C THR A 37 -0.46 2.36 -4.41
N LEU A 38 0.50 3.29 -4.53
CA LEU A 38 0.26 4.59 -5.15
C LEU A 38 -0.12 4.48 -6.64
N LEU A 39 0.57 3.64 -7.41
CA LEU A 39 0.25 3.41 -8.83
C LEU A 39 -1.15 2.83 -9.02
N LEU A 40 -1.56 1.88 -8.17
CA LEU A 40 -2.91 1.31 -8.18
C LEU A 40 -3.97 2.37 -7.84
N ASN A 41 -3.70 3.25 -6.87
CA ASN A 41 -4.57 4.36 -6.54
C ASN A 41 -4.73 5.33 -7.72
N VAL A 42 -3.61 5.75 -8.31
CA VAL A 42 -3.61 6.66 -9.46
C VAL A 42 -4.34 6.02 -10.64
N ALA A 43 -4.10 4.73 -10.92
CA ALA A 43 -4.79 4.00 -11.97
C ALA A 43 -6.30 3.93 -11.72
N TYR A 44 -6.73 3.63 -10.49
CA TYR A 44 -8.14 3.62 -10.12
C TYR A 44 -8.79 5.00 -10.34
N PHE A 45 -8.24 6.07 -9.76
CA PHE A 45 -8.83 7.40 -9.87
C PHE A 45 -8.80 7.94 -11.31
N PHE A 46 -7.78 7.57 -12.09
CA PHE A 46 -7.75 7.87 -13.52
C PHE A 46 -8.88 7.18 -14.29
N LEU A 47 -9.06 5.87 -14.07
CA LEU A 47 -10.16 5.11 -14.68
C LEU A 47 -11.52 5.63 -14.22
N ALA A 48 -11.70 5.92 -12.93
CA ALA A 48 -12.94 6.46 -12.39
C ALA A 48 -13.28 7.83 -13.00
N THR A 49 -12.27 8.69 -13.18
CA THR A 49 -12.42 10.00 -13.83
C THR A 49 -12.82 9.83 -15.29
N LEU A 50 -12.13 8.96 -16.04
CA LEU A 50 -12.44 8.69 -17.45
C LEU A 50 -13.85 8.13 -17.62
N SER A 51 -14.24 7.17 -16.78
CA SER A 51 -15.58 6.59 -16.76
C SER A 51 -16.64 7.64 -16.43
N SER A 52 -16.37 8.51 -15.46
CA SER A 52 -17.29 9.59 -15.09
C SER A 52 -17.49 10.58 -16.25
N PHE A 53 -16.43 10.96 -16.96
CA PHE A 53 -16.54 11.80 -18.15
C PHE A 53 -17.31 11.11 -19.28
N ALA A 54 -17.08 9.82 -19.52
CA ALA A 54 -17.81 9.07 -20.53
C ALA A 54 -19.32 9.06 -20.25
N ILE A 55 -19.72 8.78 -19.00
CA ILE A 55 -21.13 8.81 -18.56
C ILE A 55 -21.73 10.21 -18.73
N VAL A 56 -21.02 11.26 -18.32
CA VAL A 56 -21.50 12.65 -18.46
C VAL A 56 -21.70 13.05 -19.93
N LEU A 57 -20.89 12.51 -20.84
CA LEU A 57 -21.03 12.71 -22.28
C LEU A 57 -22.11 11.83 -22.93
N GLY A 58 -22.81 11.01 -22.14
CA GLY A 58 -23.88 10.12 -22.61
C GLY A 58 -23.39 8.81 -23.23
N PHE A 59 -22.14 8.42 -23.00
CA PHE A 59 -21.61 7.11 -23.41
C PHE A 59 -21.85 6.05 -22.34
N ASP A 60 -22.22 4.85 -22.77
CA ASP A 60 -22.23 3.67 -21.91
C ASP A 60 -20.81 3.17 -21.66
N LEU A 61 -20.56 2.68 -20.44
CA LEU A 61 -19.27 2.07 -20.09
C LEU A 61 -19.18 0.66 -20.68
N SER A 62 -18.07 0.38 -21.37
CA SER A 62 -17.78 -0.98 -21.82
C SER A 62 -17.58 -1.92 -20.63
N GLU A 63 -17.94 -3.19 -20.82
CA GLU A 63 -17.79 -4.21 -19.78
C GLU A 63 -16.34 -4.32 -19.29
N SER A 64 -15.37 -4.28 -20.21
CA SER A 64 -13.94 -4.32 -19.87
C SER A 64 -13.51 -3.14 -19.00
N LEU A 65 -14.05 -1.95 -19.23
CA LEU A 65 -13.73 -0.77 -18.41
C LEU A 65 -14.35 -0.89 -17.01
N ASN A 66 -15.58 -1.40 -16.90
CA ASN A 66 -16.21 -1.69 -15.61
C ASN A 66 -15.42 -2.72 -14.81
N GLN A 67 -15.01 -3.83 -15.44
CA GLN A 67 -14.19 -4.85 -14.79
C GLN A 67 -12.82 -4.31 -14.37
N ALA A 68 -12.16 -3.51 -15.22
CA ALA A 68 -10.90 -2.87 -14.89
C ALA A 68 -11.03 -1.89 -13.71
N LEU A 69 -12.12 -1.11 -13.67
CA LEU A 69 -12.42 -0.20 -12.59
C LEU A 69 -12.60 -0.95 -11.26
N ALA A 70 -13.45 -1.97 -11.23
CA ALA A 70 -13.70 -2.79 -10.04
C ALA A 70 -12.45 -3.53 -9.56
N GLY A 71 -11.73 -4.19 -10.48
CA GLY A 71 -10.50 -4.92 -10.14
C GLY A 71 -9.41 -3.99 -9.61
N THR A 72 -9.20 -2.83 -10.24
CA THR A 72 -8.19 -1.86 -9.78
C THR A 72 -8.59 -1.25 -8.45
N PHE A 73 -9.87 -0.94 -8.24
CA PHE A 73 -10.39 -0.41 -6.99
C PHE A 73 -10.11 -1.35 -5.81
N VAL A 74 -10.54 -2.62 -5.92
CA VAL A 74 -10.37 -3.61 -4.85
C VAL A 74 -8.90 -3.87 -4.57
N THR A 75 -8.09 -3.94 -5.62
CA THR A 75 -6.64 -4.14 -5.49
C THR A 75 -5.96 -2.97 -4.78
N ALA A 76 -6.30 -1.74 -5.17
CA ALA A 76 -5.81 -0.52 -4.52
C ALA A 76 -6.25 -0.44 -3.06
N LEU A 77 -7.49 -0.86 -2.77
CA LEU A 77 -8.09 -0.86 -1.44
C LEU A 77 -7.37 -1.81 -0.49
N GLY A 78 -7.22 -3.09 -0.87
CA GLY A 78 -6.49 -4.07 -0.06
C GLY A 78 -5.03 -3.66 0.17
N ALA A 79 -4.34 -3.18 -0.87
CA ALA A 79 -2.94 -2.78 -0.79
C ALA A 79 -2.73 -1.52 0.08
N SER A 80 -3.63 -0.54 0.01
CA SER A 80 -3.56 0.70 0.79
C SER A 80 -3.76 0.45 2.28
N PHE A 81 -4.81 -0.29 2.66
CA PHE A 81 -5.06 -0.66 4.05
C PHE A 81 -3.91 -1.46 4.65
N LEU A 82 -3.35 -2.42 3.90
CA LEU A 82 -2.18 -3.15 4.35
C LEU A 82 -0.98 -2.22 4.55
N THR A 83 -0.71 -1.34 3.57
CA THR A 83 0.45 -0.43 3.62
C THR A 83 0.38 0.49 4.83
N SER A 84 -0.76 1.14 5.08
CA SER A 84 -0.92 1.99 6.28
C SER A 84 -0.74 1.17 7.57
N THR A 85 -1.33 -0.02 7.63
CA THR A 85 -1.25 -0.91 8.80
C THR A 85 0.19 -1.33 9.09
N VAL A 86 0.93 -1.80 8.08
CA VAL A 86 2.32 -2.24 8.22
C VAL A 86 3.21 -1.06 8.60
N VAL A 87 3.03 0.11 7.98
CA VAL A 87 3.78 1.31 8.34
C VAL A 87 3.54 1.66 9.81
N ARG A 88 2.28 1.70 10.24
CA ARG A 88 1.89 2.07 11.60
C ARG A 88 2.35 1.10 12.67
N TYR A 89 2.14 -0.19 12.46
CA TYR A 89 2.26 -1.19 13.53
C TYR A 89 3.51 -2.06 13.42
N VAL A 90 4.23 -2.03 12.29
CA VAL A 90 5.44 -2.84 12.08
C VAL A 90 6.66 -1.96 11.83
N ILE A 91 6.59 -1.01 10.91
CA ILE A 91 7.75 -0.19 10.52
C ILE A 91 8.04 0.89 11.57
N LEU A 92 7.05 1.68 11.96
CA LEU A 92 7.26 2.77 12.93
C LEU A 92 7.70 2.29 14.32
N PRO A 93 7.17 1.18 14.88
CA PRO A 93 7.67 0.63 16.14
C PRO A 93 9.01 -0.12 16.00
N GLY A 94 9.41 -0.46 14.78
CA GLY A 94 10.62 -1.24 14.47
C GLY A 94 11.88 -0.39 14.54
N ASP A 95 12.82 -0.83 15.37
CA ASP A 95 14.21 -0.40 15.52
C ASP A 95 14.49 1.13 15.49
N TYR A 96 14.41 1.74 16.68
CA TYR A 96 14.74 3.16 16.95
C TYR A 96 16.24 3.48 16.84
N THR A 97 17.07 2.54 16.39
CA THR A 97 18.51 2.74 16.24
C THR A 97 18.85 3.68 15.07
N ASP A 98 17.92 3.89 14.13
CA ASP A 98 18.04 4.84 13.01
C ASP A 98 16.91 5.91 13.07
N ASP A 99 17.12 6.93 13.92
CA ASP A 99 16.23 8.09 14.05
C ASP A 99 15.94 8.77 12.71
N GLU A 100 16.91 8.76 11.78
CA GLU A 100 16.73 9.35 10.46
C GLU A 100 15.75 8.52 9.64
N HIS A 101 15.88 7.19 9.64
CA HIS A 101 14.92 6.30 8.98
C HIS A 101 13.49 6.48 9.53
N HIS A 102 13.35 6.64 10.84
CA HIS A 102 12.06 6.88 11.46
C HIS A 102 11.46 8.22 11.01
N GLN A 103 12.23 9.32 11.05
CA GLN A 103 11.77 10.63 10.59
C GLN A 103 11.39 10.65 9.11
N ARG A 104 12.10 9.88 8.28
CA ARG A 104 11.83 9.77 6.84
C ARG A 104 10.44 9.22 6.54
N GLN A 105 9.87 8.38 7.40
CA GLN A 105 8.50 7.85 7.20
C GLN A 105 7.44 8.97 7.20
N PHE A 106 7.75 10.12 7.81
CA PHE A 106 6.88 11.30 7.89
C PHE A 106 7.10 12.31 6.76
N TRP A 107 8.03 12.06 5.83
CA TRP A 107 8.18 12.91 4.65
C TRP A 107 6.94 12.86 3.75
N PHE A 108 6.62 13.98 3.12
CA PHE A 108 5.39 14.14 2.35
C PHE A 108 5.15 13.04 1.31
N HIS A 109 6.16 12.67 0.52
CA HIS A 109 6.00 11.60 -0.48
C HIS A 109 5.74 10.22 0.14
N ASN A 110 6.35 9.92 1.28
CA ASN A 110 6.07 8.69 2.02
C ASN A 110 4.67 8.72 2.61
N GLN A 111 4.24 9.86 3.15
CA GLN A 111 2.88 10.07 3.64
C GLN A 111 1.83 9.89 2.54
N VAL A 112 2.12 10.35 1.31
CA VAL A 112 1.26 10.12 0.14
C VAL A 112 1.07 8.62 -0.11
N MET A 113 2.17 7.86 -0.15
CA MET A 113 2.12 6.41 -0.39
C MET A 113 1.54 5.62 0.79
N HIS A 114 1.78 6.06 2.04
CA HIS A 114 1.48 5.30 3.24
C HIS A 114 0.10 5.59 3.81
N ASN A 115 -0.40 6.83 3.68
CA ASN A 115 -1.62 7.28 4.35
C ASN A 115 -2.65 7.85 3.38
N PHE A 116 -2.26 8.76 2.49
CA PHE A 116 -3.23 9.45 1.63
C PHE A 116 -3.97 8.52 0.68
N CYS A 117 -3.29 7.51 0.11
CA CYS A 117 -3.95 6.46 -0.69
C CYS A 117 -5.15 5.83 0.05
N THR A 118 -4.94 5.43 1.30
CA THR A 118 -5.99 4.84 2.14
C THR A 118 -7.11 5.84 2.42
N ILE A 119 -6.78 7.09 2.74
CA ILE A 119 -7.77 8.14 3.02
C ILE A 119 -8.63 8.43 1.79
N PHE A 120 -8.03 8.53 0.61
CA PHE A 120 -8.76 8.78 -0.62
C PHE A 120 -9.72 7.64 -0.96
N LEU A 121 -9.28 6.38 -0.80
CA LEU A 121 -10.15 5.22 -1.05
C LEU A 121 -11.25 5.06 0.02
N VAL A 122 -10.98 5.40 1.27
CA VAL A 122 -12.04 5.45 2.31
C VAL A 122 -13.06 6.54 2.00
N THR A 123 -12.59 7.70 1.55
CA THR A 123 -13.46 8.81 1.13
C THR A 123 -14.34 8.38 -0.04
N GLU A 124 -13.75 7.70 -1.03
CA GLU A 124 -14.47 7.11 -2.14
C GLU A 124 -15.59 6.17 -1.66
N ILE A 125 -15.30 5.20 -0.78
CA ILE A 125 -16.32 4.27 -0.24
C ILE A 125 -17.47 5.02 0.44
N ILE A 126 -17.16 6.06 1.22
CA ILE A 126 -18.17 6.82 1.97
C ILE A 126 -19.11 7.57 1.01
N ILE A 127 -18.56 8.12 -0.08
CA ILE A 127 -19.31 8.91 -1.07
C ILE A 127 -20.10 8.02 -2.01
N THR A 128 -19.47 6.99 -2.58
CA THR A 128 -20.05 6.20 -3.68
C THR A 128 -20.72 4.91 -3.22
N THR A 129 -20.42 4.45 -1.99
CA THR A 129 -20.98 3.21 -1.41
C THR A 129 -20.95 2.04 -2.40
N PRO A 130 -19.75 1.69 -2.93
CA PRO A 130 -19.64 0.68 -3.98
C PRO A 130 -20.09 -0.69 -3.45
N GLN A 131 -20.71 -1.47 -4.32
CA GLN A 131 -21.05 -2.87 -4.01
C GLN A 131 -19.78 -3.72 -4.07
N LEU A 132 -19.31 -4.14 -2.91
CA LEU A 132 -18.15 -5.00 -2.76
C LEU A 132 -18.59 -6.45 -2.56
N GLU A 133 -17.91 -7.39 -3.20
CA GLU A 133 -18.17 -8.82 -3.02
C GLU A 133 -17.02 -9.51 -2.29
N PHE A 134 -17.35 -10.46 -1.41
CA PHE A 134 -16.36 -11.30 -0.75
C PHE A 134 -15.39 -11.99 -1.73
N SER A 135 -15.89 -12.39 -2.90
CA SER A 135 -15.13 -13.04 -3.98
C SER A 135 -13.93 -12.20 -4.44
N TYR A 136 -13.99 -10.87 -4.32
CA TYR A 136 -12.93 -9.98 -4.78
C TYR A 136 -11.68 -10.01 -3.90
N MET A 137 -11.70 -10.71 -2.76
CA MET A 137 -10.48 -10.98 -1.98
C MET A 137 -9.38 -11.66 -2.82
N LEU A 138 -9.77 -12.39 -3.87
CA LEU A 138 -8.85 -13.05 -4.79
C LEU A 138 -7.95 -12.04 -5.52
N PHE A 139 -8.41 -10.81 -5.76
CA PHE A 139 -7.56 -9.75 -6.32
C PHE A 139 -6.40 -9.37 -5.40
N GLY A 140 -6.59 -9.47 -4.07
CA GLY A 140 -5.52 -9.30 -3.09
C GLY A 140 -4.42 -10.36 -3.23
N ILE A 141 -4.82 -11.61 -3.48
CA ILE A 141 -3.88 -12.70 -3.73
C ILE A 141 -3.14 -12.44 -5.04
N LEU A 142 -3.88 -12.11 -6.10
CA LEU A 142 -3.33 -11.87 -7.43
C LEU A 142 -2.28 -10.76 -7.40
N ILE A 143 -2.56 -9.61 -6.79
CA ILE A 143 -1.58 -8.52 -6.75
C ILE A 143 -0.35 -8.85 -5.91
N GLY A 144 -0.50 -9.59 -4.81
CA GLY A 144 0.64 -10.05 -4.02
C GLY A 144 1.58 -10.95 -4.84
N LEU A 145 0.99 -11.87 -5.62
CA LEU A 145 1.72 -12.72 -6.55
C LEU A 145 2.34 -11.93 -7.70
N THR A 146 1.60 -11.01 -8.32
CA THR A 146 2.11 -10.15 -9.39
C THR A 146 3.30 -9.32 -8.92
N TYR A 147 3.25 -8.78 -7.70
CA TYR A 147 4.37 -8.03 -7.14
C TYR A 147 5.61 -8.92 -6.93
N ALA A 148 5.43 -10.13 -6.41
CA ALA A 148 6.52 -11.08 -6.25
C ALA A 148 7.12 -11.51 -7.60
N LEU A 149 6.28 -11.77 -8.60
CA LEU A 149 6.67 -12.10 -9.96
C LEU A 149 7.36 -10.92 -10.67
N PHE A 150 7.06 -9.68 -10.30
CA PHE A 150 7.77 -8.50 -10.78
C PHE A 150 9.15 -8.34 -10.11
N ALA A 151 9.23 -8.56 -8.80
CA ALA A 151 10.42 -8.28 -8.02
C ALA A 151 11.64 -9.11 -8.46
N PHE A 152 11.43 -10.38 -8.88
CA PHE A 152 12.52 -11.24 -9.32
C PHE A 152 13.14 -10.82 -10.67
N PRO A 153 12.37 -10.69 -11.78
CA PRO A 153 12.89 -10.16 -13.04
C PRO A 153 13.50 -8.76 -12.89
N PHE A 154 12.90 -7.90 -12.05
CA PHE A 154 13.50 -6.61 -11.74
C PHE A 154 14.90 -6.78 -11.13
N ALA A 155 15.06 -7.65 -10.13
CA ALA A 155 16.36 -7.87 -9.48
C ALA A 155 17.41 -8.46 -10.42
N VAL A 156 17.02 -9.34 -11.34
CA VAL A 156 17.94 -10.03 -12.27
C VAL A 156 18.32 -9.15 -13.46
N PHE A 157 17.36 -8.51 -14.12
CA PHE A 157 17.56 -7.86 -15.42
C PHE A 157 17.62 -6.33 -15.37
N GLY A 158 17.07 -5.69 -14.33
CA GLY A 158 16.93 -4.24 -14.28
C GLY A 158 17.66 -3.59 -13.12
N GLY A 159 17.12 -3.78 -11.92
CA GLY A 159 17.48 -3.16 -10.66
C GLY A 159 18.81 -3.62 -10.07
N GLY A 160 19.06 -4.93 -10.07
CA GLY A 160 20.17 -5.54 -9.33
C GLY A 160 19.90 -5.71 -7.83
N TYR A 161 18.67 -5.50 -7.34
CA TYR A 161 18.32 -5.59 -5.92
C TYR A 161 16.85 -5.94 -5.69
N TYR A 162 16.56 -6.44 -4.48
CA TYR A 162 15.20 -6.59 -3.94
C TYR A 162 14.91 -5.48 -2.93
N CYS A 163 13.80 -4.75 -3.11
CA CYS A 163 13.39 -3.70 -2.17
C CYS A 163 13.17 -4.23 -0.75
N TYR A 164 12.71 -5.48 -0.65
CA TYR A 164 12.48 -6.15 0.61
C TYR A 164 13.26 -7.46 0.65
N PRO A 165 14.07 -7.70 1.70
CA PRO A 165 14.86 -8.92 1.82
C PRO A 165 14.02 -10.20 1.70
N PHE A 166 12.82 -10.20 2.27
CA PHE A 166 11.93 -11.36 2.32
C PHE A 166 11.39 -11.82 0.95
N ILE A 167 11.56 -11.00 -0.10
CA ILE A 167 11.12 -11.32 -1.47
C ILE A 167 12.22 -12.04 -2.26
N ASP A 168 13.48 -12.00 -1.79
CA ASP A 168 14.58 -12.72 -2.46
C ASP A 168 14.29 -14.23 -2.48
N PRO A 169 13.98 -14.84 -3.64
CA PRO A 169 13.54 -16.25 -3.71
C PRO A 169 14.65 -17.23 -3.32
N ARG A 170 15.89 -16.75 -3.18
CA ARG A 170 17.03 -17.55 -2.73
C ARG A 170 17.03 -17.77 -1.22
N LEU A 171 16.19 -17.04 -0.47
CA LEU A 171 15.97 -17.29 0.95
C LEU A 171 14.98 -18.43 1.15
N ARG A 172 15.32 -19.38 2.04
CA ARG A 172 14.53 -20.60 2.28
C ARG A 172 13.06 -20.35 2.62
N LYS A 173 12.74 -19.22 3.26
CA LYS A 173 11.38 -18.85 3.69
C LYS A 173 10.68 -17.86 2.75
N ALA A 174 11.28 -17.47 1.63
CA ALA A 174 10.71 -16.46 0.73
C ALA A 174 9.31 -16.80 0.20
N PRO A 175 9.00 -18.04 -0.24
CA PRO A 175 7.65 -18.39 -0.69
C PRO A 175 6.60 -18.17 0.41
N LEU A 176 6.96 -18.44 1.66
CA LEU A 176 6.07 -18.25 2.81
C LEU A 176 5.82 -16.76 3.07
N PHE A 177 6.83 -15.90 2.97
CA PHE A 177 6.64 -14.45 3.13
C PHE A 177 5.81 -13.83 2.00
N ILE A 178 5.99 -14.30 0.76
CA ILE A 178 5.17 -13.88 -0.38
C ILE A 178 3.71 -14.30 -0.17
N MET A 179 3.47 -15.52 0.29
CA MET A 179 2.13 -15.99 0.63
C MET A 179 1.51 -15.17 1.76
N ILE A 180 2.27 -14.85 2.82
CA ILE A 180 1.80 -13.98 3.91
C ILE A 180 1.44 -12.60 3.36
N LEU A 181 2.26 -12.01 2.49
CA LEU A 181 1.95 -10.72 1.87
C LEU A 181 0.64 -10.78 1.09
N ALA A 182 0.48 -11.76 0.19
CA ALA A 182 -0.72 -11.95 -0.61
C ALA A 182 -1.98 -12.15 0.27
N LEU A 183 -1.88 -12.97 1.32
CA LEU A 183 -2.95 -13.17 2.28
C LEU A 183 -3.25 -11.91 3.09
N ALA A 184 -2.24 -11.15 3.50
CA ALA A 184 -2.43 -9.92 4.27
C ALA A 184 -3.15 -8.85 3.46
N ILE A 185 -2.87 -8.73 2.15
CA ILE A 185 -3.61 -7.83 1.25
C ILE A 185 -5.07 -8.28 1.16
N SER A 186 -5.29 -9.59 0.99
CA SER A 186 -6.63 -10.18 0.89
C SER A 186 -7.44 -10.00 2.16
N ILE A 187 -6.84 -10.23 3.33
CA ILE A 187 -7.47 -10.03 4.63
C ILE A 187 -7.77 -8.55 4.87
N SER A 188 -6.87 -7.65 4.47
CA SER A 188 -7.11 -6.20 4.55
C SER A 188 -8.34 -5.82 3.72
N TYR A 189 -8.46 -6.36 2.50
CA TYR A 189 -9.67 -6.18 1.69
C TYR A 189 -10.93 -6.75 2.37
N VAL A 190 -10.88 -7.98 2.89
CA VAL A 190 -12.02 -8.62 3.56
C VAL A 190 -12.50 -7.79 4.74
N GLY A 191 -11.58 -7.19 5.51
CA GLY A 191 -11.96 -6.26 6.58
C GLY A 191 -12.74 -5.05 6.06
N VAL A 192 -12.34 -4.48 4.91
CA VAL A 192 -13.08 -3.35 4.31
C VAL A 192 -14.41 -3.79 3.72
N TRP A 193 -14.47 -4.98 3.11
CA TRP A 193 -15.73 -5.57 2.66
C TRP A 193 -16.72 -5.72 3.84
N LEU A 194 -16.27 -6.25 4.99
CA LEU A 194 -17.09 -6.32 6.20
C LEU A 194 -17.56 -4.94 6.68
N ALA A 195 -16.69 -3.92 6.63
CA ALA A 195 -17.08 -2.55 6.96
C ALA A 195 -18.12 -1.99 5.97
N SER A 196 -18.03 -2.36 4.69
CA SER A 196 -18.99 -1.99 3.65
C SER A 196 -20.35 -2.66 3.85
N GLU A 197 -20.37 -3.95 4.17
CA GLU A 197 -21.60 -4.67 4.57
C GLU A 197 -22.24 -4.01 5.81
N PHE A 198 -21.42 -3.55 6.75
CA PHE A 198 -21.91 -2.84 7.91
C PHE A 198 -22.51 -1.47 7.57
N ILE A 199 -21.97 -0.75 6.57
CA ILE A 199 -22.59 0.46 6.01
C ILE A 199 -23.96 0.15 5.39
N PHE A 200 -24.09 -0.99 4.71
CA PHE A 200 -25.37 -1.41 4.12
C PHE A 200 -26.45 -1.64 5.19
N HIS A 201 -26.10 -2.29 6.31
CA HIS A 201 -27.03 -2.53 7.41
C HIS A 201 -27.26 -1.30 8.30
N SER A 202 -26.24 -0.49 8.54
CA SER A 202 -26.32 0.73 9.36
C SER A 202 -25.41 1.80 8.78
N SER A 203 -25.95 2.63 7.89
CA SER A 203 -25.17 3.60 7.11
C SER A 203 -24.28 4.50 7.97
N ILE A 204 -24.84 5.09 9.04
CA ILE A 204 -24.07 6.00 9.91
C ILE A 204 -23.00 5.22 10.68
N LEU A 205 -23.38 4.11 11.31
CA LEU A 205 -22.47 3.36 12.18
C LEU A 205 -21.33 2.72 11.38
N GLY A 206 -21.62 2.16 10.20
CA GLY A 206 -20.62 1.63 9.28
C GLY A 206 -19.62 2.68 8.82
N ARG A 207 -20.09 3.88 8.46
CA ARG A 207 -19.21 4.99 8.07
C ARG A 207 -18.32 5.43 9.23
N VAL A 208 -18.86 5.52 10.44
CA VAL A 208 -18.08 5.84 11.65
C VAL A 208 -17.01 4.78 11.90
N VAL A 209 -17.36 3.49 11.83
CA VAL A 209 -16.40 2.39 12.00
C VAL A 209 -15.28 2.48 10.97
N LEU A 210 -15.61 2.69 9.69
CA LEU A 210 -14.62 2.80 8.63
C LEU A 210 -13.68 4.01 8.82
N VAL A 211 -14.21 5.16 9.23
CA VAL A 211 -13.43 6.36 9.55
C VAL A 211 -12.51 6.11 10.75
N LEU A 212 -13.02 5.50 11.82
CA LEU A 212 -12.21 5.17 13.01
C LEU A 212 -11.11 4.17 12.69
N TRP A 213 -11.39 3.16 11.86
CA TRP A 213 -10.36 2.22 11.41
C TRP A 213 -9.32 2.91 10.54
N CYS A 214 -9.74 3.75 9.59
CA CYS A 214 -8.81 4.56 8.79
C CYS A 214 -7.91 5.41 9.71
N ALA A 215 -8.49 6.11 10.67
CA ALA A 215 -7.77 6.94 11.63
C ALA A 215 -6.80 6.14 12.52
N SER A 216 -7.09 4.87 12.81
CA SER A 216 -6.22 4.03 13.63
C SER A 216 -5.00 3.49 12.87
N ILE A 217 -5.09 3.36 11.53
CA ILE A 217 -3.99 2.85 10.70
C ILE A 217 -3.15 3.96 10.07
N VAL A 218 -3.65 5.19 9.93
CA VAL A 218 -2.85 6.32 9.41
C VAL A 218 -2.05 7.00 10.52
N GLN A 219 -0.86 7.50 10.19
CA GLN A 219 -0.05 8.30 11.12
C GLN A 219 0.78 9.38 10.42
N PHE A 220 0.49 10.64 10.74
CA PHE A 220 1.12 11.81 10.13
C PHE A 220 2.27 12.42 10.94
N ARG A 221 2.39 12.05 12.21
CA ARG A 221 3.41 12.61 13.12
C ARG A 221 4.01 11.50 13.97
N PRO A 222 5.29 11.58 14.34
CA PRO A 222 5.87 10.68 15.31
C PRO A 222 5.12 10.81 16.64
N LEU A 223 4.90 9.68 17.31
CA LEU A 223 4.42 9.72 18.70
C LEU A 223 5.55 10.32 19.53
N SER A 224 5.24 11.40 20.26
CA SER A 224 6.18 12.00 21.22
C SER A 224 6.64 10.91 22.17
N GLN A 225 7.95 10.65 22.21
CA GLN A 225 8.54 9.73 23.18
C GLN A 225 8.13 10.18 24.60
N PRO A 226 7.79 9.27 25.52
CA PRO A 226 7.83 9.61 26.93
C PRO A 226 9.25 10.11 27.22
N SER A 227 9.39 11.35 27.69
CA SER A 227 10.67 11.94 28.04
C SER A 227 11.46 10.94 28.89
N GLU A 228 12.75 10.74 28.59
CA GLU A 228 13.67 9.87 29.35
C GLU A 228 13.66 10.13 30.88
N LEU A 229 13.07 11.25 31.34
CA LEU A 229 12.76 11.51 32.74
C LEU A 229 11.83 10.47 33.41
N ALA A 230 11.05 9.69 32.65
CA ALA A 230 10.14 8.68 33.19
C ALA A 230 10.82 7.32 33.44
N LEU A 231 12.01 7.09 32.88
CA LEU A 231 12.79 5.84 33.06
C LEU A 231 13.92 5.98 34.09
N ARG A 232 14.01 7.12 34.78
CA ARG A 232 14.94 7.38 35.90
C ARG A 232 14.23 7.60 37.24
N LYS A 233 13.12 6.89 37.50
CA LYS A 233 12.50 6.82 38.83
C LYS A 233 12.40 5.37 39.28
#